data_AF-A0A0F9K514-F1
#
_entry.id   AF-A0A0F9K514-F1
#
_cell.length_a   1.000
_cell.length_b   1.000
_cell.length_c   1.000
_cell.angle_alpha   90.00
_cell.angle_beta   90.00
_cell.angle_gamma   90.00
#
_symmetry.space_group_name_H-M   'P 1'
#
loop_
_entity.id
_entity.type
_entity.pdbx_description
1 polymer ?
#
loop_
_entity_poly.entity_id
_entity_poly.type
_entity_poly.pdbx_seq_one_letter_code
_entity_poly.pdbx_strand_id
1 'polypeptide(L)'
;QGTTNRVAERVVGTKGTTYTTRGLGCIEGQNPFKYDGPGRSGFVQEHADLISSVRTGKAINEGRQVAESTLTAIMGRMSAYTGRALKWDWAMNASELDFTLPKYDFSVDLPARPVAVPGKTKLV
;
A
#
# COMPACT_ATOMS: atom_id res chain seq x y z
N GLN A 1 0.95 -16.99 14.30
CA GLN A 1 1.13 -18.36 13.75
C GLN A 1 -0.01 -18.60 12.77
N GLY A 2 0.27 -19.04 11.54
CA GLY A 2 -0.74 -19.23 10.49
C GLY A 2 -0.42 -18.55 9.15
N THR A 3 0.65 -17.76 9.06
CA THR A 3 1.11 -17.10 7.83
C THR A 3 2.62 -17.23 7.67
N THR A 4 3.12 -17.10 6.43
CA THR A 4 4.55 -17.09 6.10
C THR A 4 5.22 -15.80 6.60
N ASN A 5 6.37 -15.91 7.26
CA ASN A 5 7.10 -14.76 7.85
C ASN A 5 8.06 -14.06 6.85
N ARG A 6 7.77 -14.10 5.55
CA ARG A 6 8.67 -13.53 4.54
C ARG A 6 8.29 -12.09 4.24
N VAL A 7 9.13 -11.16 4.68
CA VAL A 7 9.08 -9.74 4.28
C VAL A 7 10.25 -9.49 3.33
N ALA A 8 9.93 -9.44 2.04
CA ALA A 8 10.91 -9.28 0.98
C ALA A 8 10.26 -8.73 -0.28
N GLU A 9 11.01 -7.97 -1.05
CA GLU A 9 10.63 -7.50 -2.37
C GLU A 9 11.53 -8.16 -3.41
N ARG A 10 10.95 -8.48 -4.57
CA ARG A 10 11.68 -9.00 -5.74
C ARG A 10 11.20 -8.28 -6.97
N VAL A 11 12.13 -7.69 -7.71
CA VAL A 11 11.84 -7.05 -8.99
C VAL A 11 12.69 -7.73 -10.06
N VAL A 12 12.03 -8.25 -11.09
CA VAL A 12 12.67 -8.95 -12.22
C VAL A 12 12.68 -8.00 -13.41
N GLY A 13 13.86 -7.63 -13.87
CA GLY A 13 14.07 -6.86 -15.09
C GLY A 13 14.70 -7.71 -16.20
N THR A 14 14.82 -7.13 -17.39
CA THR A 14 15.39 -7.82 -18.57
C THR A 14 16.90 -8.07 -18.47
N LYS A 15 17.60 -7.34 -17.61
CA LYS A 15 19.07 -7.38 -17.45
C LYS A 15 19.53 -7.84 -16.07
N GLY A 16 18.60 -8.18 -15.19
CA GLY A 16 18.90 -8.51 -13.81
C GLY A 16 17.68 -8.59 -12.93
N THR A 17 17.88 -9.02 -11.69
CA THR A 17 16.85 -9.13 -10.66
C THR A 17 17.38 -8.49 -9.40
N THR A 18 16.53 -7.78 -8.67
CA THR A 18 16.84 -7.36 -7.30
C THR A 18 16.02 -8.15 -6.29
N TYR A 19 16.63 -8.42 -5.16
CA TYR A 19 15.99 -9.03 -4.00
C TYR A 19 16.37 -8.23 -2.76
N THR A 20 15.35 -7.77 -2.04
CA THR A 20 15.51 -7.00 -0.81
C THR A 20 14.78 -7.68 0.33
N THR A 21 15.36 -7.60 1.53
CA THR A 21 14.74 -7.95 2.80
C THR A 21 15.13 -6.87 3.82
N ARG A 22 14.67 -7.00 5.06
CA ARG A 22 15.10 -6.11 6.15
C ARG A 22 16.63 -5.99 6.32
N GLY A 23 17.41 -7.02 5.96
CA GLY A 23 18.86 -7.06 6.17
C GLY A 23 19.70 -7.31 4.92
N LEU A 24 19.08 -7.39 3.75
CA LEU A 24 19.76 -7.70 2.49
C LEU A 24 19.23 -6.79 1.39
N GLY A 25 20.12 -6.21 0.61
CA GLY A 25 19.78 -5.61 -0.67
C GLY A 25 20.80 -6.04 -1.70
N CYS A 26 20.36 -6.74 -2.75
CA CYS A 26 21.23 -7.13 -3.84
C CYS A 26 20.56 -6.96 -5.21
N ILE A 27 21.41 -6.81 -6.22
CA ILE A 27 21.10 -6.87 -7.64
C ILE A 27 21.98 -7.97 -8.23
N GLU A 28 21.37 -8.89 -8.96
CA GLU A 28 22.02 -9.92 -9.75
C GLU A 28 21.82 -9.60 -11.24
N GLY A 29 22.76 -9.99 -12.11
CA GLY A 29 22.67 -9.80 -13.56
C GLY A 29 23.87 -9.05 -14.14
N GLN A 30 23.62 -8.24 -15.17
CA GLN A 30 24.70 -7.57 -15.92
C GLN A 30 25.51 -6.58 -15.07
N ASN A 31 24.87 -5.92 -14.10
CA ASN A 31 25.51 -4.97 -13.18
C ASN A 31 25.23 -5.41 -11.74
N PRO A 32 25.96 -6.40 -11.21
CA PRO A 32 25.70 -6.91 -9.89
C PRO A 32 26.05 -5.87 -8.82
N PHE A 33 25.21 -5.79 -7.79
CA PHE A 33 25.42 -4.91 -6.64
C PHE A 33 24.98 -5.62 -5.38
N LYS A 34 25.73 -5.43 -4.29
CA LYS A 34 25.33 -5.88 -2.96
C LYS A 34 25.55 -4.73 -2.00
N TYR A 35 24.50 -4.35 -1.30
CA TYR A 35 24.61 -3.37 -0.23
C TYR A 35 25.38 -3.99 0.95
N ASP A 36 26.51 -3.40 1.30
CA ASP A 36 27.40 -3.76 2.40
C ASP A 36 27.52 -2.65 3.46
N GLY A 37 26.74 -1.57 3.30
CA GLY A 37 26.68 -0.46 4.23
C GLY A 37 25.93 -0.78 5.53
N PRO A 38 25.91 0.19 6.47
CA PRO A 38 25.23 0.01 7.74
C PRO A 38 23.73 -0.21 7.53
N GLY A 39 23.16 -1.18 8.23
CA GLY A 39 21.71 -1.32 8.33
C GLY A 39 21.12 -0.15 9.14
N ARG A 40 20.04 0.44 8.64
CA ARG A 40 19.27 1.45 9.38
C ARG A 40 17.83 0.98 9.52
N SER A 41 17.25 1.20 10.70
CA SER A 41 15.83 0.96 10.92
C SER A 41 14.99 1.98 10.13
N GLY A 42 14.08 1.51 9.28
CA GLY A 42 13.16 2.39 8.53
C GLY A 42 12.36 3.31 9.45
N PHE A 43 11.86 2.79 10.58
CA PHE A 43 11.14 3.60 11.56
C PHE A 43 12.00 4.73 12.15
N VAL A 44 13.27 4.46 12.47
CA VAL A 44 14.16 5.49 13.02
C VAL A 44 14.42 6.57 11.96
N GLN A 45 14.61 6.16 10.70
CA GLN A 45 14.81 7.09 9.60
C GLN A 45 13.57 7.98 9.37
N GLU A 46 12.39 7.38 9.28
CA GLU A 46 11.12 8.07 9.11
C GLU A 46 10.89 9.13 10.19
N HIS A 47 11.10 8.79 11.47
CA HIS A 47 10.95 9.75 12.57
C HIS A 47 12.01 10.85 12.51
N ALA A 48 13.26 10.51 12.16
CA ALA A 48 14.32 11.52 12.02
C ALA A 48 13.99 12.51 10.90
N ASP A 49 13.46 12.04 9.77
CA ASP A 49 13.04 12.87 8.64
C ASP A 49 11.85 13.75 8.99
N LEU A 50 10.84 13.20 9.67
CA LEU A 50 9.70 13.96 10.17
C LEU A 50 10.14 15.09 11.13
N ILE A 51 10.97 14.77 12.13
CA ILE A 51 11.48 15.75 13.09
C ILE A 51 12.31 16.83 12.38
N SER A 52 13.17 16.44 11.45
CA SER A 52 13.97 17.36 10.64
C SER A 52 13.09 18.30 9.82
N SER A 53 12.03 17.77 9.19
CA SER A 53 11.07 18.54 8.38
C SER A 53 10.41 19.66 9.21
N VAL A 54 10.00 19.34 10.44
CA VAL A 54 9.40 20.31 11.37
C VAL A 54 10.41 21.35 11.82
N ARG A 55 11.61 20.92 12.23
CA ARG A 55 12.65 21.83 12.76
C ARG A 55 13.23 22.77 11.71
N THR A 56 13.27 22.34 10.46
CA THR A 56 13.82 23.14 9.35
C THR A 56 12.76 23.92 8.58
N GLY A 57 11.48 23.72 8.89
CA GLY A 57 10.35 24.31 8.15
C GLY A 57 10.19 23.76 6.74
N LYS A 58 10.85 22.64 6.39
CA LYS A 58 10.76 22.00 5.08
C LYS A 58 9.78 20.85 5.15
N ALA A 59 8.49 21.14 4.99
CA ALA A 59 7.43 20.14 5.11
C ALA A 59 7.60 18.99 4.12
N ILE A 60 7.40 17.76 4.60
CA ILE A 60 7.25 16.55 3.78
C ILE A 60 5.76 16.38 3.48
N ASN A 61 5.42 16.18 2.21
CA ASN A 61 4.03 15.95 1.79
C ASN A 61 3.94 14.64 1.00
N GLU A 62 3.34 13.64 1.64
CA GLU A 62 3.09 12.32 1.04
C GLU A 62 1.58 12.04 0.85
N GLY A 63 0.74 13.07 0.93
CA GLY A 63 -0.71 12.91 0.94
C GLY A 63 -1.26 12.17 -0.28
N ARG A 64 -0.65 12.41 -1.45
CA ARG A 64 -1.01 11.70 -2.68
C ARG A 64 -0.63 10.22 -2.62
N GLN A 65 0.59 9.90 -2.18
CA GLN A 65 1.07 8.52 -2.08
C GLN A 65 0.22 7.71 -1.09
N VAL A 66 -0.16 8.32 0.03
CA VAL A 66 -1.05 7.69 1.02
C VAL A 66 -2.45 7.46 0.45
N ALA A 67 -3.01 8.44 -0.26
CA ALA A 67 -4.33 8.30 -0.90
C ALA A 67 -4.33 7.18 -1.96
N GLU A 68 -3.30 7.14 -2.82
CA GLU A 68 -3.16 6.12 -3.87
C GLU A 68 -2.92 4.70 -3.28
N SER A 69 -2.13 4.60 -2.21
CA SER A 69 -1.93 3.33 -1.47
C SER A 69 -3.23 2.82 -0.84
N THR A 70 -4.01 3.74 -0.25
CA THR A 70 -5.33 3.41 0.33
C THR A 70 -6.30 2.93 -0.75
N LEU A 71 -6.37 3.61 -1.90
CA LEU A 71 -7.18 3.16 -3.03
C LEU A 71 -6.75 1.77 -3.52
N THR A 72 -5.44 1.50 -3.58
CA THR A 72 -4.91 0.18 -3.98
C THR A 72 -5.45 -0.93 -3.06
N ALA A 73 -5.48 -0.70 -1.74
CA ALA A 73 -6.04 -1.63 -0.78
C ALA A 73 -7.57 -1.83 -0.98
N ILE A 74 -8.30 -0.75 -1.24
CA ILE A 74 -9.73 -0.80 -1.55
C ILE A 74 -9.99 -1.63 -2.82
N MET A 75 -9.22 -1.38 -3.89
CA MET A 75 -9.31 -2.15 -5.13
C MET A 75 -8.99 -3.63 -4.91
N GLY A 76 -8.00 -3.95 -4.07
CA GLY A 76 -7.70 -5.34 -3.67
C GLY A 76 -8.90 -6.02 -3.00
N ARG A 77 -9.56 -5.33 -2.07
CA ARG A 77 -10.80 -5.79 -1.42
C ARG A 77 -11.94 -6.00 -2.43
N MET A 78 -12.15 -5.04 -3.34
CA MET A 78 -13.16 -5.15 -4.41
C MET A 78 -12.89 -6.36 -5.31
N SER A 79 -11.64 -6.56 -5.73
CA SER A 79 -11.24 -7.71 -6.55
C SER A 79 -11.50 -9.03 -5.82
N ALA A 80 -11.09 -9.15 -4.55
CA ALA A 80 -11.30 -10.37 -3.76
C ALA A 80 -12.78 -10.75 -3.61
N TYR A 81 -13.67 -9.77 -3.40
CA TYR A 81 -15.09 -10.05 -3.20
C TYR A 81 -15.89 -10.23 -4.49
N THR A 82 -15.47 -9.62 -5.58
CA THR A 82 -16.16 -9.75 -6.87
C THR A 82 -15.58 -10.87 -7.75
N GLY A 83 -14.35 -11.29 -7.48
CA GLY A 83 -13.61 -12.21 -8.35
C GLY A 83 -13.23 -11.58 -9.70
N ARG A 84 -13.19 -10.25 -9.80
CA ARG A 84 -12.94 -9.52 -11.05
C ARG A 84 -11.60 -8.80 -11.04
N ALA A 85 -10.95 -8.79 -12.21
CA ALA A 85 -9.88 -7.84 -12.48
C ALA A 85 -10.45 -6.43 -12.63
N LEU A 86 -9.73 -5.45 -12.09
CA LEU A 86 -10.14 -4.04 -12.05
C LEU A 86 -9.10 -3.17 -12.75
N LYS A 87 -9.57 -2.13 -13.44
CA LYS A 87 -8.71 -1.07 -13.96
C LYS A 87 -8.66 0.07 -12.94
N TRP A 88 -7.47 0.64 -12.75
CA TRP A 88 -7.27 1.83 -11.91
C TRP A 88 -8.20 2.98 -12.32
N ASP A 89 -8.23 3.26 -13.62
CA ASP A 89 -9.05 4.33 -14.19
C ASP A 89 -10.55 4.17 -13.89
N TRP A 90 -11.07 2.94 -13.96
CA TRP A 90 -12.46 2.66 -13.60
C TRP A 90 -12.71 2.91 -12.11
N ALA A 91 -11.79 2.47 -11.23
CA ALA A 91 -11.93 2.68 -9.79
C ALA A 91 -11.88 4.17 -9.41
N MET A 92 -11.09 4.97 -10.12
CA MET A 92 -10.98 6.41 -9.89
C MET A 92 -12.18 7.21 -10.42
N ASN A 93 -12.71 6.83 -11.59
CA ASN A 93 -13.60 7.71 -12.34
C ASN A 93 -15.03 7.20 -12.50
N ALA A 94 -15.29 5.90 -12.29
CA ALA A 94 -16.57 5.27 -12.60
C ALA A 94 -17.18 4.42 -11.48
N SER A 95 -16.41 4.12 -10.43
CA SER A 95 -16.91 3.38 -9.26
C SER A 95 -17.89 4.25 -8.45
N GLU A 96 -19.08 3.74 -8.18
CA GLU A 96 -20.10 4.39 -7.34
C GLU A 96 -20.01 3.95 -5.86
N LEU A 97 -19.07 3.07 -5.52
CA LEU A 97 -18.88 2.57 -4.16
C LEU A 97 -18.50 3.68 -3.16
N ASP A 98 -19.39 3.93 -2.20
CA ASP A 98 -19.21 4.95 -1.16
C ASP A 98 -19.02 4.34 0.26
N PHE A 99 -17.88 4.65 0.85
CA PHE A 99 -17.54 4.28 2.24
C PHE A 99 -17.69 5.42 3.24
N THR A 100 -18.10 6.61 2.79
CA THR A 100 -18.30 7.74 3.68
C THR A 100 -19.44 7.48 4.67
N LEU A 101 -19.40 8.23 5.76
CA LEU A 101 -20.50 8.28 6.70
C LEU A 101 -21.50 9.35 6.23
N PRO A 102 -22.80 9.17 6.50
CA PRO A 102 -23.79 10.22 6.26
C PRO A 102 -23.42 11.52 6.98
N LYS A 103 -22.82 11.40 8.18
CA LYS A 103 -22.25 12.49 8.97
C LYS A 103 -21.04 11.99 9.75
N TYR A 104 -20.07 12.87 10.03
CA TYR A 104 -18.91 12.56 10.87
C TYR A 104 -19.18 13.00 12.31
N ASP A 105 -20.03 12.23 13.00
CA ASP A 105 -20.42 12.46 14.39
C ASP A 105 -20.55 11.12 15.13
N PHE A 106 -20.30 11.13 16.44
CA PHE A 106 -20.43 9.97 17.31
C PHE A 106 -21.88 9.51 17.48
N SER A 107 -22.86 10.36 17.18
CA SER A 107 -24.28 10.02 17.28
C SER A 107 -24.85 9.29 16.04
N VAL A 108 -24.03 8.99 15.03
CA VAL A 108 -24.52 8.36 13.80
C VAL A 108 -24.75 6.87 14.04
N ASP A 109 -26.01 6.46 13.96
CA ASP A 109 -26.37 5.05 13.93
C ASP A 109 -26.15 4.48 12.53
N LEU A 110 -25.25 3.49 12.42
CA LEU A 110 -24.89 2.84 11.16
C LEU A 110 -25.41 1.40 11.20
N PRO A 111 -26.45 1.07 10.42
CA PRO A 111 -26.89 -0.32 10.32
C PRO A 111 -25.78 -1.19 9.75
N ALA A 112 -25.71 -2.44 10.21
CA ALA A 112 -24.74 -3.40 9.71
C ALA A 112 -24.91 -3.55 8.19
N ARG A 113 -23.84 -3.22 7.44
CA ARG A 113 -23.83 -3.42 5.99
C ARG A 113 -23.76 -4.93 5.68
N PRO A 114 -24.42 -5.42 4.62
CA PRO A 114 -24.31 -6.81 4.23
C PRO A 114 -22.86 -7.19 3.97
N VAL A 115 -22.44 -8.35 4.48
CA VAL A 115 -21.08 -8.86 4.30
C VAL A 115 -20.89 -9.23 2.83
N ALA A 116 -19.82 -8.72 2.23
CA ALA A 116 -19.47 -9.05 0.85
C ALA A 116 -19.13 -10.54 0.72
N VAL A 117 -19.78 -11.21 -0.24
CA VAL A 117 -19.55 -12.64 -0.50
C VAL A 117 -18.76 -12.79 -1.80
N PRO A 118 -17.60 -13.48 -1.78
CA PRO A 118 -16.80 -13.77 -2.97
C PRO A 118 -17.65 -14.35 -4.12
N GLY A 119 -17.53 -13.76 -5.31
CA GLY A 119 -18.21 -14.20 -6.53
C GLY A 119 -19.71 -13.85 -6.62
N LYS A 120 -20.31 -13.31 -5.55
CA LYS A 120 -21.69 -12.77 -5.56
C LYS A 120 -21.73 -11.26 -5.56
N THR A 121 -20.77 -10.63 -4.87
CA THR A 121 -20.68 -9.16 -4.79
C THR A 121 -20.40 -8.59 -6.19
N LYS A 122 -21.16 -7.57 -6.58
CA LYS A 122 -20.97 -6.88 -7.87
C LYS A 122 -20.14 -5.61 -7.68
N LEU A 123 -19.49 -5.21 -8.75
CA LEU A 123 -18.94 -3.86 -8.87
C LEU A 123 -20.10 -2.90 -9.11
N VAL A 124 -20.01 -1.75 -8.45
CA VAL A 124 -20.95 -0.62 -8.55
C VAL A 124 -20.13 0.63 -8.75
#